data_AF-A0A952R2N7-F1
#
_entry.id   AF-A0A952R2N7-F1
#
_cell.length_a   1.000
_cell.length_b   1.000
_cell.length_c   1.000
_cell.angle_alpha   90.00
_cell.angle_beta   90.00
_cell.angle_gamma   90.00
#
_symmetry.space_group_name_H-M   'P 1'
#
loop_
_entity.id
_entity.type
_entity.pdbx_description
1 polymer ?
#
loop_
_entity_poly.entity_id
_entity_poly.type
_entity_poly.pdbx_seq_one_letter_code
_entity_poly.pdbx_strand_id
1 'polypeptide(L)'
;MGAQDPKQDPLQGVGQTRADLKSPKWLFGHVLALGLIALFINNGFWQLGRLEQRREYNARQTAMMVASSIHLREALEVPAELPEFRTVSASGEYLPGAEVLLRGRAYDTRPGFHVLTPLVLDESAGEWAGELLLVDRGWVPFEFDEVPVLVATPPAGPVTVSGRLRAPTHPPEGASAALAPRDPPTGTLVQSYYVDVVRLAGQMPGELVPAFVELASQSPAQTGEHPIIVPSPALTEGSHFGYLIQWFSFAAVGAIGYALLLRSVTRGAPVRRQPSARPRPGRR
;
A
#
# COMPACT_ATOMS: atom_id res chain seq x y z
N MET A 1 55.16 69.78 -45.61
CA MET A 1 55.03 68.66 -46.58
C MET A 1 55.29 67.39 -45.80
N GLY A 2 54.36 66.54 -45.41
CA GLY A 2 52.98 66.32 -45.80
C GLY A 2 52.79 64.81 -45.79
N ALA A 3 51.96 64.30 -44.89
CA ALA A 3 51.19 63.04 -44.96
C ALA A 3 50.85 62.57 -43.54
N GLN A 4 49.59 62.78 -43.15
CA GLN A 4 48.90 62.04 -42.10
C GLN A 4 48.79 60.58 -42.53
N ASP A 5 48.97 59.64 -41.61
CA ASP A 5 48.42 58.29 -41.73
C ASP A 5 47.75 57.93 -40.40
N PRO A 6 46.44 57.60 -40.37
CA PRO A 6 45.65 57.58 -39.15
C PRO A 6 45.85 56.27 -38.38
N LYS A 7 45.88 56.42 -37.06
CA LYS A 7 45.78 55.34 -36.06
C LYS A 7 44.66 54.36 -36.43
N GLN A 8 45.01 53.10 -36.65
CA GLN A 8 44.06 52.00 -36.58
C GLN A 8 43.63 51.84 -35.11
N ASP A 9 42.36 52.11 -34.86
CA ASP A 9 41.67 51.93 -33.58
C ASP A 9 41.24 50.46 -33.45
N PRO A 10 41.77 49.65 -32.51
CA PRO A 10 41.47 48.22 -32.43
C PRO A 10 40.15 47.88 -31.72
N LEU A 11 39.21 48.84 -31.56
CA LEU A 11 37.96 48.63 -30.82
C LEU A 11 36.73 48.34 -31.70
N GLN A 12 36.87 47.48 -32.71
CA GLN A 12 35.71 46.96 -33.44
C GLN A 12 35.45 45.48 -33.14
N GLY A 13 34.36 45.24 -32.39
CA GLY A 13 33.49 44.10 -32.65
C GLY A 13 33.68 42.86 -31.77
N VAL A 14 33.59 42.99 -30.44
CA VAL A 14 33.08 41.85 -29.65
C VAL A 14 31.56 41.82 -29.85
N GLY A 15 31.15 41.34 -31.02
CA GLY A 15 29.75 41.10 -31.34
C GLY A 15 29.15 40.16 -30.31
N GLN A 16 28.06 40.58 -29.68
CA GLN A 16 27.24 39.71 -28.85
C GLN A 16 26.75 38.54 -29.70
N THR A 17 27.46 37.41 -29.69
CA THR A 17 26.98 36.19 -30.33
C THR A 17 25.77 35.69 -29.53
N ARG A 18 24.58 36.03 -30.02
CA ARG A 18 23.33 35.37 -29.61
C ARG A 18 23.56 33.86 -29.73
N ALA A 19 23.22 33.11 -28.69
CA ALA A 19 23.42 31.66 -28.73
C ALA A 19 22.63 31.06 -29.90
N ASP A 20 23.29 30.21 -30.68
CA ASP A 20 22.62 29.46 -31.75
C ASP A 20 21.84 28.28 -31.13
N LEU A 21 20.54 28.49 -30.95
CA LEU A 21 19.61 27.49 -30.44
C LEU A 21 19.45 26.27 -31.37
N LYS A 22 20.00 26.32 -32.58
CA LYS A 22 20.02 25.19 -33.52
C LYS A 22 21.31 24.37 -33.45
N SER A 23 22.29 24.81 -32.66
CA SER A 23 23.53 24.05 -32.48
C SER A 23 23.25 22.66 -31.86
N PRO A 24 24.08 21.63 -32.15
CA PRO A 24 23.87 20.28 -31.64
C PRO A 24 23.72 20.20 -30.11
N LYS A 25 24.43 21.06 -29.38
CA LYS A 25 24.33 21.17 -27.92
C LYS A 25 22.95 21.64 -27.47
N TRP A 26 22.38 22.64 -28.13
CA TRP A 26 21.04 23.14 -27.83
C TRP A 26 19.96 22.14 -28.26
N LEU A 27 20.08 21.52 -29.43
CA LEU A 27 19.18 20.46 -29.88
C LEU A 27 19.11 19.31 -28.88
N PHE A 28 20.27 18.85 -28.38
CA PHE A 28 20.31 17.87 -27.30
C PHE A 28 19.59 18.37 -26.04
N GLY A 29 19.83 19.62 -25.63
CA GLY A 29 19.14 20.25 -24.49
C GLY A 29 17.61 20.31 -24.66
N HIS A 30 17.11 20.64 -25.85
CA HIS A 30 15.68 20.61 -26.18
C HIS A 30 15.11 19.21 -26.02
N VAL A 31 15.75 18.21 -26.62
CA VAL A 31 15.32 16.81 -26.56
C VAL A 31 15.31 16.31 -25.12
N LEU A 32 16.37 16.59 -24.35
CA LEU A 32 16.47 16.19 -22.96
C LEU A 32 15.38 16.85 -22.10
N ALA A 33 15.19 18.16 -22.22
CA ALA A 33 14.20 18.89 -21.45
C ALA A 33 12.77 18.41 -21.76
N LEU A 34 12.43 18.28 -23.03
CA LEU A 34 11.12 17.77 -23.46
C LEU A 34 10.92 16.31 -23.06
N GLY A 35 11.97 15.48 -23.19
CA GLY A 35 11.94 14.08 -22.77
C GLY A 35 11.68 13.92 -21.27
N LEU A 36 12.35 14.71 -20.43
CA LEU A 36 12.12 14.71 -18.98
C LEU A 36 10.73 15.21 -18.61
N ILE A 37 10.25 16.29 -19.25
CA ILE A 37 8.89 16.79 -19.03
C ILE A 37 7.86 15.72 -19.41
N ALA A 38 8.02 15.09 -20.58
CA ALA A 38 7.14 14.02 -21.04
C ALA A 38 7.16 12.82 -20.08
N LEU A 39 8.34 12.44 -19.59
CA LEU A 39 8.50 11.39 -18.58
C LEU A 39 7.74 11.72 -17.29
N PHE A 40 7.88 12.95 -16.78
CA PHE A 40 7.20 13.37 -15.56
C PHE A 40 5.68 13.40 -15.72
N ILE A 41 5.18 13.90 -16.86
CA ILE A 41 3.75 13.87 -17.17
C ILE A 41 3.24 12.42 -17.24
N ASN A 42 3.98 11.53 -17.91
CA ASN A 42 3.62 10.13 -18.03
C ASN A 42 3.55 9.45 -16.65
N ASN A 43 4.53 9.70 -15.79
CA ASN A 43 4.52 9.19 -14.41
C ASN A 43 3.38 9.78 -13.57
N GLY A 44 3.00 11.05 -13.79
CA GLY A 44 1.85 11.69 -13.18
C GLY A 44 0.54 10.97 -13.52
N PHE A 45 0.33 10.66 -14.81
CA PHE A 45 -0.83 9.87 -15.25
C PHE A 45 -0.80 8.43 -14.75
N TRP A 46 0.38 7.80 -14.69
CA TRP A 46 0.51 6.47 -14.10
C TRP A 46 0.10 6.45 -12.63
N GLN A 47 0.56 7.42 -11.82
CA GLN A 47 0.14 7.56 -10.44
C GLN A 47 -1.35 7.87 -10.29
N LEU A 48 -1.94 8.65 -11.20
CA LEU A 48 -3.39 8.88 -11.24
C LEU A 48 -4.15 7.57 -11.46
N GLY A 49 -3.72 6.75 -12.42
CA GLY A 49 -4.31 5.44 -12.66
C GLY A 49 -4.21 4.51 -11.44
N ARG A 50 -3.05 4.49 -10.76
CA ARG A 50 -2.87 3.70 -9.52
C ARG A 50 -3.75 4.21 -8.37
N LEU A 51 -3.90 5.53 -8.26
CA LEU A 51 -4.80 6.14 -7.28
C LEU A 51 -6.25 5.73 -7.52
N GLU A 52 -6.72 5.79 -8.77
CA GLU A 52 -8.10 5.43 -9.11
C GLU A 52 -8.37 3.93 -8.87
N GLN A 53 -7.47 3.06 -9.31
CA GLN A 53 -7.54 1.62 -9.01
C GLN A 53 -7.65 1.36 -7.50
N ARG A 54 -6.86 2.09 -6.70
CA ARG A 54 -6.88 1.96 -5.25
C ARG A 54 -8.22 2.45 -4.66
N ARG A 55 -8.77 3.54 -5.18
CA ARG A 55 -10.08 4.07 -4.77
C ARG A 55 -11.21 3.12 -5.09
N GLU A 56 -11.25 2.60 -6.32
CA GLU A 56 -12.26 1.62 -6.74
C GLU A 56 -12.22 0.36 -5.86
N TYR A 57 -11.02 -0.15 -5.59
CA TYR A 57 -10.83 -1.27 -4.66
C TYR A 57 -11.37 -0.92 -3.26
N ASN A 58 -10.92 0.19 -2.68
CA ASN A 58 -11.38 0.63 -1.35
C ASN A 58 -12.90 0.84 -1.29
N ALA A 59 -13.52 1.35 -2.35
CA ALA A 59 -14.96 1.57 -2.43
C ALA A 59 -15.74 0.25 -2.40
N ARG A 60 -15.30 -0.76 -3.17
CA ARG A 60 -15.91 -2.11 -3.17
C ARG A 60 -15.82 -2.75 -1.79
N GLN A 61 -14.65 -2.67 -1.16
CA GLN A 61 -14.40 -3.21 0.18
C GLN A 61 -15.29 -2.54 1.23
N THR A 62 -15.36 -1.20 1.20
CA THR A 62 -16.22 -0.43 2.10
C THR A 62 -17.69 -0.81 1.92
N ALA A 63 -18.15 -0.95 0.68
CA ALA A 63 -19.53 -1.35 0.38
C ALA A 63 -19.87 -2.72 0.98
N MET A 64 -18.96 -3.70 0.90
CA MET A 64 -19.17 -5.03 1.50
C MET A 64 -19.21 -4.98 3.03
N MET A 65 -18.37 -4.14 3.65
CA MET A 65 -18.27 -3.99 5.10
C MET A 65 -19.51 -3.31 5.72
N VAL A 66 -20.12 -2.33 5.02
CA VAL A 66 -21.28 -1.58 5.53
C VAL A 66 -22.63 -2.18 5.12
N ALA A 67 -22.66 -3.11 4.17
CA ALA A 67 -23.88 -3.79 3.80
C ALA A 67 -24.40 -4.67 4.95
N SER A 68 -25.73 -4.85 5.04
CA SER A 68 -26.39 -5.59 6.13
C SER A 68 -25.82 -6.99 6.31
N SER A 69 -25.62 -7.48 7.54
CA SER A 69 -25.11 -8.84 7.75
C SER A 69 -26.00 -9.90 7.07
N ILE A 70 -25.39 -10.91 6.47
CA ILE A 70 -26.08 -12.10 5.94
C ILE A 70 -25.70 -13.35 6.74
N HIS A 71 -26.42 -14.45 6.58
CA HIS A 71 -26.05 -15.71 7.22
C HIS A 71 -24.86 -16.36 6.51
N LEU A 72 -24.00 -17.07 7.23
CA LEU A 72 -22.84 -17.77 6.64
C LEU A 72 -23.26 -18.67 5.47
N ARG A 73 -24.30 -19.48 5.65
CA ARG A 73 -24.83 -20.39 4.61
C ARG A 73 -25.13 -19.66 3.29
N GLU A 74 -25.76 -18.49 3.36
CA GLU A 74 -26.12 -17.69 2.18
C GLU A 74 -24.86 -17.17 1.48
N ALA A 75 -23.83 -16.83 2.26
CA ALA A 75 -22.55 -16.37 1.72
C ALA A 75 -21.77 -17.49 1.01
N LEU A 76 -21.93 -18.75 1.47
CA LEU A 76 -21.24 -19.93 0.91
C LEU A 76 -21.98 -20.54 -0.29
N GLU A 77 -23.29 -20.34 -0.41
CA GLU A 77 -24.09 -20.78 -1.56
C GLU A 77 -23.77 -20.02 -2.87
N VAL A 78 -23.03 -18.90 -2.81
CA VAL A 78 -22.72 -18.07 -3.98
C VAL A 78 -21.66 -18.76 -4.86
N PRO A 79 -22.02 -19.30 -6.05
CA PRO A 79 -21.17 -20.29 -6.75
C PRO A 79 -19.94 -19.72 -7.47
N ALA A 80 -19.82 -18.39 -7.60
CA ALA A 80 -18.81 -17.78 -8.46
C ALA A 80 -17.55 -17.36 -7.68
N GLU A 81 -17.70 -16.67 -6.56
CA GLU A 81 -16.60 -16.16 -5.73
C GLU A 81 -17.09 -15.97 -4.29
N LEU A 82 -16.25 -16.31 -3.31
CA LEU A 82 -16.52 -16.04 -1.90
C LEU A 82 -16.68 -14.52 -1.71
N PRO A 83 -17.77 -14.03 -1.08
CA PRO A 83 -17.96 -12.60 -0.87
C PRO A 83 -17.05 -12.08 0.25
N GLU A 84 -15.75 -11.94 -0.07
CA GLU A 84 -14.74 -11.49 0.89
C GLU A 84 -15.13 -10.12 1.46
N PHE A 85 -14.81 -9.90 2.75
CA PHE A 85 -15.13 -8.69 3.52
C PHE A 85 -16.61 -8.45 3.81
N ARG A 86 -17.52 -9.30 3.31
CA ARG A 86 -18.92 -9.28 3.69
C ARG A 86 -19.07 -9.65 5.16
N THR A 87 -19.85 -8.86 5.90
CA THR A 87 -20.22 -9.22 7.26
C THR A 87 -21.21 -10.38 7.23
N VAL A 88 -20.85 -11.47 7.92
CA VAL A 88 -21.66 -12.69 8.05
C VAL A 88 -21.93 -12.99 9.52
N SER A 89 -23.01 -13.72 9.79
CA SER A 89 -23.29 -14.33 11.08
C SER A 89 -23.30 -15.85 11.00
N ALA A 90 -22.75 -16.51 12.01
CA ALA A 90 -22.76 -17.96 12.18
C ALA A 90 -22.98 -18.31 13.64
N SER A 91 -23.63 -19.44 13.92
CA SER A 91 -23.86 -19.93 15.28
C SER A 91 -23.30 -21.33 15.46
N GLY A 92 -22.84 -21.64 16.67
CA GLY A 92 -22.16 -22.88 16.96
C GLY A 92 -21.56 -22.92 18.36
N GLU A 93 -20.63 -23.84 18.60
CA GLU A 93 -19.86 -23.92 19.84
C GLU A 93 -18.36 -23.93 19.54
N TYR A 94 -17.59 -23.13 20.30
CA TYR A 94 -16.14 -23.06 20.10
C TYR A 94 -15.46 -24.34 20.54
N LEU A 95 -14.40 -24.72 19.82
CA LEU A 95 -13.52 -25.83 20.15
C LEU A 95 -12.11 -25.35 20.55
N PRO A 96 -11.90 -24.84 21.78
CA PRO A 96 -10.62 -24.30 22.21
C PRO A 96 -9.46 -25.31 22.16
N GLY A 97 -9.75 -26.61 22.28
CA GLY A 97 -8.74 -27.67 22.19
C GLY A 97 -8.08 -27.81 20.81
N ALA A 98 -8.63 -27.18 19.77
CA ALA A 98 -8.12 -27.19 18.41
C ALA A 98 -7.64 -25.80 17.94
N GLU A 99 -7.30 -24.93 18.90
CA GLU A 99 -6.78 -23.59 18.61
C GLU A 99 -5.43 -23.61 17.89
N VAL A 100 -5.25 -22.61 17.03
CA VAL A 100 -3.98 -22.31 16.36
C VAL A 100 -3.68 -20.82 16.50
N LEU A 101 -2.44 -20.48 16.81
CA LEU A 101 -2.01 -19.08 16.88
C LEU A 101 -1.48 -18.60 15.52
N LEU A 102 -2.06 -17.52 14.98
CA LEU A 102 -1.58 -16.90 13.76
C LEU A 102 -0.40 -15.97 14.04
N ARG A 103 0.74 -16.25 13.41
CA ARG A 103 2.00 -15.53 13.56
C ARG A 103 2.05 -14.26 12.70
N GLY A 104 3.04 -13.42 12.97
CA GLY A 104 3.27 -12.20 12.20
C GLY A 104 2.14 -11.18 12.36
N ARG A 105 1.49 -11.18 13.54
CA ARG A 105 0.44 -10.23 13.88
C ARG A 105 1.01 -9.18 14.83
N ALA A 106 0.53 -7.96 14.70
CA ALA A 106 0.89 -6.86 15.57
C ALA A 106 -0.35 -6.01 15.83
N TYR A 107 -0.48 -5.56 17.07
CA TYR A 107 -1.51 -4.61 17.47
C TYR A 107 -0.83 -3.50 18.25
N ASP A 108 -1.12 -2.25 17.87
CA ASP A 108 -0.52 -1.07 18.50
C ASP A 108 1.02 -1.16 18.60
N THR A 109 1.67 -1.51 17.48
CA THR A 109 3.12 -1.71 17.34
C THR A 109 3.74 -2.84 18.16
N ARG A 110 2.95 -3.57 18.96
CA ARG A 110 3.42 -4.71 19.74
C ARG A 110 3.25 -6.02 18.95
N PRO A 111 4.27 -6.89 18.88
CA PRO A 111 4.14 -8.19 18.26
C PRO A 111 3.25 -9.09 19.10
N GLY A 112 2.56 -10.02 18.44
CA GLY A 112 1.77 -11.05 19.10
C GLY A 112 1.18 -12.03 18.09
N PHE A 113 0.08 -12.65 18.49
CA PHE A 113 -0.63 -13.63 17.69
C PHE A 113 -2.07 -13.24 17.52
N HIS A 114 -2.73 -13.72 16.46
CA HIS A 114 -4.19 -13.82 16.51
C HIS A 114 -4.59 -15.23 16.96
N VAL A 115 -5.66 -15.33 17.74
CA VAL A 115 -6.20 -16.62 18.21
C VAL A 115 -7.23 -17.12 17.20
N LEU A 116 -6.89 -18.21 16.50
CA LEU A 116 -7.78 -18.88 15.56
C LEU A 116 -8.45 -20.06 16.28
N THR A 117 -9.73 -19.92 16.59
CA THR A 117 -10.50 -20.95 17.30
C THR A 117 -11.55 -21.53 16.34
N PRO A 118 -11.59 -22.86 16.12
CA PRO A 118 -12.67 -23.49 15.36
C PRO A 118 -14.02 -23.35 16.07
N LEU A 119 -15.07 -23.11 15.30
CA LEU A 119 -16.47 -23.07 15.73
C LEU A 119 -17.20 -24.24 15.06
N VAL A 120 -17.71 -25.18 15.85
CA VAL A 120 -18.57 -26.25 15.35
C VAL A 120 -19.93 -25.65 15.02
N LEU A 121 -20.27 -25.60 13.74
CA LEU A 121 -21.49 -24.97 13.25
C LEU A 121 -22.73 -25.75 13.69
N ASP A 122 -23.76 -25.04 14.13
CA ASP A 122 -25.04 -25.65 14.47
C ASP A 122 -25.95 -25.85 13.24
N GLU A 123 -27.14 -26.40 13.47
CA GLU A 123 -28.15 -26.69 12.44
C GLU A 123 -28.57 -25.47 11.60
N SER A 124 -28.36 -24.23 12.10
CA SER A 124 -28.69 -23.02 11.34
C SER A 124 -27.81 -22.85 10.10
N ALA A 125 -26.64 -23.48 10.08
CA ALA A 125 -25.70 -23.49 8.96
C ALA A 125 -26.15 -24.34 7.76
N GLY A 126 -27.23 -25.13 7.89
CA GLY A 126 -27.79 -25.92 6.78
C GLY A 126 -26.89 -27.10 6.45
N GLU A 127 -26.46 -27.22 5.19
CA GLU A 127 -25.57 -28.30 4.74
C GLU A 127 -24.21 -28.32 5.45
N TRP A 128 -23.79 -27.16 5.97
CA TRP A 128 -22.53 -26.97 6.71
C TRP A 128 -22.66 -27.29 8.22
N ALA A 129 -23.80 -27.81 8.67
CA ALA A 129 -24.02 -28.14 10.08
C ALA A 129 -23.06 -29.26 10.55
N GLY A 130 -22.44 -29.07 11.72
CA GLY A 130 -21.42 -29.96 12.26
C GLY A 130 -20.01 -29.75 11.69
N GLU A 131 -19.86 -28.98 10.61
CA GLU A 131 -18.56 -28.57 10.11
C GLU A 131 -17.92 -27.48 10.99
N LEU A 132 -16.62 -27.27 10.78
CA LEU A 132 -15.80 -26.33 11.51
C LEU A 132 -15.61 -25.05 10.69
N LEU A 133 -16.03 -23.93 11.26
CA LEU A 133 -15.66 -22.60 10.78
C LEU A 133 -14.48 -22.08 11.59
N LEU A 134 -13.38 -21.70 10.94
CA LEU A 134 -12.27 -21.02 11.63
C LEU A 134 -12.67 -19.58 11.94
N VAL A 135 -12.55 -19.18 13.21
CA VAL A 135 -12.82 -17.81 13.66
C VAL A 135 -11.53 -17.19 14.18
N ASP A 136 -11.05 -16.15 13.50
CA ASP A 136 -9.99 -15.27 14.01
C ASP A 136 -10.63 -14.34 15.04
N ARG A 137 -10.40 -14.64 16.32
CA ARG A 137 -11.01 -13.93 17.46
C ARG A 137 -10.26 -12.65 17.84
N GLY A 138 -9.10 -12.39 17.23
CA GLY A 138 -8.29 -11.20 17.47
C GLY A 138 -6.97 -11.50 18.18
N TRP A 139 -6.33 -10.43 18.64
CA TRP A 139 -4.92 -10.40 19.01
C TRP A 139 -4.65 -10.68 20.50
N VAL A 140 -3.57 -11.42 20.76
CA VAL A 140 -2.96 -11.60 22.07
C VAL A 140 -1.47 -11.24 22.03
N PRO A 141 -0.92 -10.69 23.12
CA PRO A 141 0.53 -10.46 23.27
C PRO A 141 1.39 -11.71 22.99
N PHE A 142 2.63 -11.49 22.57
CA PHE A 142 3.56 -12.55 22.16
C PHE A 142 3.95 -13.52 23.30
N GLU A 143 3.80 -13.11 24.55
CA GLU A 143 3.99 -13.97 25.73
C GLU A 143 2.91 -15.03 25.93
N PHE A 144 1.78 -14.95 25.21
CA PHE A 144 0.72 -15.96 25.25
C PHE A 144 0.80 -16.87 24.02
N ASP A 145 1.86 -17.68 23.96
CA ASP A 145 2.24 -18.49 22.79
C ASP A 145 1.87 -19.98 22.87
N GLU A 146 1.19 -20.38 23.96
CA GLU A 146 0.69 -21.73 24.20
C GLU A 146 -0.81 -21.86 23.91
N VAL A 147 -1.19 -22.94 23.23
CA VAL A 147 -2.60 -23.30 22.96
C VAL A 147 -3.07 -24.45 23.87
N PRO A 148 -4.32 -24.42 24.38
CA PRO A 148 -5.30 -23.34 24.27
C PRO A 148 -4.86 -22.08 25.01
N VAL A 149 -5.20 -20.90 24.47
CA VAL A 149 -4.74 -19.62 25.02
C VAL A 149 -5.59 -19.24 26.23
N LEU A 150 -5.14 -19.60 27.43
CA LEU A 150 -5.97 -19.49 28.66
C LEU A 150 -6.50 -18.08 28.95
N VAL A 151 -5.70 -17.04 28.69
CA VAL A 151 -6.12 -15.64 28.86
C VAL A 151 -7.18 -15.19 27.85
N ALA A 152 -7.39 -15.96 26.78
CA ALA A 152 -8.31 -15.72 25.68
C ALA A 152 -9.36 -16.83 25.55
N THR A 153 -9.63 -17.59 26.62
CA THR A 153 -10.61 -18.69 26.65
C THR A 153 -11.96 -18.21 26.08
N PRO A 154 -12.54 -18.88 25.07
CA PRO A 154 -13.85 -18.50 24.53
C PRO A 154 -14.99 -18.73 25.53
N PRO A 155 -16.13 -18.04 25.39
CA PRO A 155 -17.32 -18.40 26.14
C PRO A 155 -17.71 -19.86 25.89
N ALA A 156 -18.14 -20.52 26.96
CA ALA A 156 -18.61 -21.90 26.90
C ALA A 156 -20.02 -21.99 26.30
N GLY A 157 -20.30 -23.10 25.61
CA GLY A 157 -21.61 -23.37 25.02
C GLY A 157 -21.91 -22.57 23.75
N PRO A 158 -23.20 -22.44 23.39
CA PRO A 158 -23.60 -21.83 22.14
C PRO A 158 -23.21 -20.35 22.04
N VAL A 159 -22.66 -19.98 20.89
CA VAL A 159 -22.27 -18.62 20.53
C VAL A 159 -22.74 -18.28 19.13
N THR A 160 -23.23 -17.06 18.95
CA THR A 160 -23.41 -16.45 17.63
C THR A 160 -22.27 -15.48 17.39
N VAL A 161 -21.49 -15.72 16.34
CA VAL A 161 -20.42 -14.84 15.89
C VAL A 161 -20.92 -13.97 14.73
N SER A 162 -20.47 -12.73 14.70
CA SER A 162 -20.61 -11.84 13.55
C SER A 162 -19.24 -11.27 13.21
N GLY A 163 -18.88 -11.35 11.94
CA GLY A 163 -17.54 -10.97 11.50
C GLY A 163 -17.43 -10.93 9.99
N ARG A 164 -16.24 -10.55 9.50
CA ARG A 164 -15.98 -10.45 8.07
C ARG A 164 -15.59 -11.81 7.54
N LEU A 165 -16.26 -12.25 6.48
CA LEU A 165 -15.89 -13.45 5.75
C LEU A 165 -14.58 -13.21 4.99
N ARG A 166 -13.65 -14.15 5.08
CA ARG A 166 -12.34 -14.09 4.44
C ARG A 166 -12.04 -15.40 3.71
N ALA A 167 -11.38 -15.28 2.57
CA ALA A 167 -10.87 -16.42 1.83
C ALA A 167 -9.65 -17.02 2.57
N PRO A 168 -9.45 -18.34 2.57
CA PRO A 168 -8.25 -18.96 3.10
C PRO A 168 -6.99 -18.33 2.51
N THR A 169 -5.96 -18.20 3.33
CA THR A 169 -4.67 -17.64 2.89
C THR A 169 -3.67 -18.75 2.69
N HIS A 170 -2.82 -18.61 1.67
CA HIS A 170 -1.75 -19.55 1.38
C HIS A 170 -0.43 -18.81 1.21
N PRO A 171 0.72 -19.46 1.45
CA PRO A 171 1.99 -18.86 1.13
C PRO A 171 2.07 -18.52 -0.37
N PRO A 172 2.68 -17.37 -0.74
CA PRO A 172 2.74 -16.94 -2.12
C PRO A 172 3.54 -17.93 -2.99
N GLU A 173 3.14 -18.02 -4.25
CA GLU A 173 3.80 -18.81 -5.30
C GLU A 173 4.76 -17.96 -6.13
N GLY A 174 5.60 -18.60 -6.95
CA GLY A 174 6.52 -17.93 -7.87
C GLY A 174 7.78 -17.38 -7.21
N ALA A 175 8.39 -16.35 -7.81
CA ALA A 175 9.71 -15.86 -7.39
C ALA A 175 9.78 -15.32 -5.95
N SER A 176 8.65 -14.82 -5.41
CA SER A 176 8.55 -14.34 -4.02
C SER A 176 8.38 -15.46 -3.00
N ALA A 177 8.05 -16.69 -3.45
CA ALA A 177 7.82 -17.85 -2.60
C ALA A 177 8.99 -18.20 -1.69
N ALA A 178 10.22 -17.93 -2.14
CA ALA A 178 11.46 -18.26 -1.45
C ALA A 178 11.74 -17.37 -0.22
N LEU A 179 11.13 -16.19 -0.15
CA LEU A 179 11.32 -15.23 0.96
C LEU A 179 10.12 -15.18 1.91
N ALA A 180 9.03 -15.85 1.56
CA ALA A 180 7.84 -15.90 2.38
C ALA A 180 8.05 -16.82 3.60
N PRO A 181 7.51 -16.45 4.78
CA PRO A 181 7.39 -17.39 5.89
C PRO A 181 6.70 -18.68 5.44
N ARG A 182 7.08 -19.81 6.03
CA ARG A 182 6.50 -21.12 5.72
C ARG A 182 6.16 -21.85 7.00
N ASP A 183 4.99 -22.46 7.00
CA ASP A 183 4.61 -23.43 8.00
C ASP A 183 5.19 -24.82 7.65
N PRO A 184 5.50 -25.66 8.65
CA PRO A 184 5.88 -27.03 8.41
C PRO A 184 4.85 -27.76 7.53
N PRO A 185 5.29 -28.47 6.47
CA PRO A 185 4.37 -29.14 5.55
C PRO A 185 3.63 -30.32 6.18
N THR A 186 4.15 -30.87 7.28
CA THR A 186 3.59 -32.00 8.01
C THR A 186 3.63 -31.76 9.52
N GLY A 187 2.92 -32.61 10.28
CA GLY A 187 2.80 -32.50 11.73
C GLY A 187 1.71 -31.52 12.18
N THR A 188 1.49 -31.46 13.49
CA THR A 188 0.50 -30.58 14.12
C THR A 188 1.05 -29.16 14.24
N LEU A 189 0.30 -28.19 13.72
CA LEU A 189 0.58 -26.77 13.84
C LEU A 189 -0.16 -26.21 15.06
N VAL A 190 0.60 -25.80 16.08
CA VAL A 190 0.09 -24.96 17.17
C VAL A 190 0.20 -23.46 16.83
N GLN A 191 1.07 -23.13 15.88
CA GLN A 191 1.24 -21.80 15.33
C GLN A 191 1.30 -21.89 13.80
N SER A 192 0.71 -20.91 13.10
CA SER A 192 0.66 -20.86 11.64
C SER A 192 0.87 -19.43 11.12
N TYR A 193 1.53 -19.24 9.99
CA TYR A 193 1.60 -17.91 9.35
C TYR A 193 0.34 -17.60 8.54
N TYR A 194 -0.37 -18.64 8.11
CA TYR A 194 -1.51 -18.57 7.20
C TYR A 194 -2.75 -19.27 7.77
N VAL A 195 -3.94 -18.77 7.44
CA VAL A 195 -5.20 -19.50 7.58
C VAL A 195 -5.36 -20.42 6.36
N ASP A 196 -4.51 -21.44 6.29
CA ASP A 196 -4.52 -22.43 5.22
C ASP A 196 -5.47 -23.56 5.63
N VAL A 197 -6.74 -23.45 5.21
CA VAL A 197 -7.80 -24.41 5.54
C VAL A 197 -7.42 -25.83 5.15
N VAL A 198 -6.80 -26.03 3.98
CA VAL A 198 -6.40 -27.36 3.50
C VAL A 198 -5.30 -27.94 4.39
N ARG A 199 -4.29 -27.14 4.76
CA ARG A 199 -3.21 -27.58 5.64
C ARG A 199 -3.69 -27.86 7.06
N LEU A 200 -4.65 -27.08 7.55
CA LEU A 200 -5.19 -27.22 8.90
C LEU A 200 -6.21 -28.36 9.01
N ALA A 201 -6.93 -28.70 7.93
CA ALA A 201 -7.93 -29.77 7.94
C ALA A 201 -7.39 -31.09 8.50
N GLY A 202 -6.14 -31.46 8.18
CA GLY A 202 -5.54 -32.72 8.61
C GLY A 202 -5.32 -32.89 10.13
N GLN A 203 -5.43 -31.82 10.93
CA GLN A 203 -5.34 -31.88 12.39
C GLN A 203 -6.66 -31.54 13.09
N MET A 204 -7.69 -31.17 12.33
CA MET A 204 -8.99 -30.81 12.89
C MET A 204 -9.85 -32.06 13.10
N PRO A 205 -10.71 -32.10 14.13
CA PRO A 205 -11.58 -33.25 14.39
C PRO A 205 -12.82 -33.31 13.48
N GLY A 206 -12.98 -32.36 12.57
CA GLY A 206 -14.10 -32.28 11.62
C GLY A 206 -13.68 -31.60 10.32
N GLU A 207 -14.58 -31.59 9.34
CA GLU A 207 -14.37 -30.92 8.06
C GLU A 207 -14.41 -29.40 8.25
N LEU A 208 -13.59 -28.69 7.47
CA LEU A 208 -13.50 -27.23 7.54
C LEU A 208 -14.27 -26.62 6.37
N VAL A 209 -15.07 -25.61 6.69
CA VAL A 209 -15.64 -24.69 5.70
C VAL A 209 -14.51 -24.06 4.89
N PRO A 210 -14.65 -23.85 3.57
CA PRO A 210 -13.62 -23.25 2.71
C PRO A 210 -13.48 -21.73 2.88
N ALA A 211 -13.64 -21.23 4.11
CA ALA A 211 -13.56 -19.82 4.49
C ALA A 211 -13.23 -19.69 5.98
N PHE A 212 -12.87 -18.48 6.40
CA PHE A 212 -12.77 -18.14 7.81
C PHE A 212 -13.44 -16.80 8.10
N VAL A 213 -13.73 -16.54 9.38
CA VAL A 213 -14.33 -15.28 9.82
C VAL A 213 -13.35 -14.50 10.69
N GLU A 214 -13.09 -13.25 10.35
CA GLU A 214 -12.50 -12.28 11.27
C GLU A 214 -13.59 -11.70 12.16
N LEU A 215 -13.54 -12.04 13.45
CA LEU A 215 -14.55 -11.67 14.42
C LEU A 215 -14.69 -10.14 14.52
N ALA A 216 -15.93 -9.65 14.48
CA ALA A 216 -16.27 -8.27 14.80
C ALA A 216 -17.00 -8.18 16.15
N SER A 217 -17.89 -9.13 16.42
CA SER A 217 -18.62 -9.24 17.68
C SER A 217 -19.15 -10.67 17.86
N GLN A 218 -19.49 -11.03 19.09
CA GLN A 218 -20.14 -12.30 19.40
C GLN A 218 -21.13 -12.16 20.57
N SER A 219 -22.07 -13.09 20.64
CA SER A 219 -22.99 -13.25 21.76
C SER A 219 -23.01 -14.72 22.21
N PRO A 220 -22.67 -15.04 23.47
CA PRO A 220 -22.23 -14.11 24.52
C PRO A 220 -20.90 -13.43 24.20
N ALA A 221 -20.70 -12.24 24.78
CA ALA A 221 -19.45 -11.51 24.64
C ALA A 221 -18.30 -12.24 25.33
N GLN A 222 -17.08 -12.02 24.85
CA GLN A 222 -15.88 -12.51 25.51
C GLN A 222 -15.75 -11.94 26.92
N THR A 223 -15.33 -12.76 27.86
CA THR A 223 -14.97 -12.33 29.22
C THR A 223 -13.47 -12.08 29.31
N GLY A 224 -13.06 -11.01 29.98
CA GLY A 224 -11.66 -10.63 30.13
C GLY A 224 -11.17 -9.62 29.08
N GLU A 225 -9.87 -9.31 29.12
CA GLU A 225 -9.25 -8.30 28.25
C GLU A 225 -8.78 -8.85 26.90
N HIS A 226 -8.70 -10.18 26.76
CA HIS A 226 -8.16 -10.88 25.59
C HIS A 226 -9.13 -11.92 25.02
N PRO A 227 -9.05 -12.20 23.71
CA PRO A 227 -8.23 -11.51 22.71
C PRO A 227 -8.80 -10.12 22.38
N ILE A 228 -7.94 -9.21 21.92
CA ILE A 228 -8.35 -7.88 21.46
C ILE A 228 -8.82 -8.01 20.01
N ILE A 229 -10.10 -7.72 19.75
CA ILE A 229 -10.60 -7.66 18.37
C ILE A 229 -9.87 -6.53 17.63
N VAL A 230 -9.07 -6.91 16.62
CA VAL A 230 -8.32 -5.93 15.84
C VAL A 230 -9.22 -5.34 14.77
N PRO A 231 -9.45 -4.01 14.77
CA PRO A 231 -10.20 -3.37 13.70
C PRO A 231 -9.43 -3.49 12.40
N SER A 232 -10.14 -3.64 11.28
CA SER A 232 -9.51 -3.59 9.96
C SER A 232 -8.70 -2.30 9.81
N PRO A 233 -7.50 -2.37 9.22
CA PRO A 233 -6.75 -1.17 8.88
C PRO A 233 -7.63 -0.23 8.03
N ALA A 234 -7.47 1.07 8.24
CA ALA A 234 -8.14 2.05 7.39
C ALA A 234 -7.76 1.81 5.92
N LEU A 235 -8.76 1.80 5.05
CA LEU A 235 -8.56 1.70 3.61
C LEU A 235 -7.98 3.01 3.08
N THR A 236 -6.65 3.13 3.09
CA THR A 236 -5.96 4.34 2.63
C THR A 236 -5.70 4.29 1.12
N GLU A 237 -5.60 5.48 0.53
CA GLU A 237 -5.18 5.69 -0.86
C GLU A 237 -3.65 5.56 -1.04
N GLY A 238 -2.91 5.34 0.07
CA GLY A 238 -1.45 5.35 0.08
C GLY A 238 -0.87 6.69 -0.33
N SER A 239 0.37 6.68 -0.85
CA SER A 239 1.09 7.88 -1.28
C SER A 239 0.81 8.28 -2.73
N HIS A 240 -0.12 7.62 -3.42
CA HIS A 240 -0.35 7.80 -4.86
C HIS A 240 -0.73 9.25 -5.21
N PHE A 241 -1.58 9.88 -4.41
CA PHE A 241 -1.96 11.29 -4.61
C PHE A 241 -0.78 12.26 -4.41
N GLY A 242 0.05 12.03 -3.38
CA GLY A 242 1.25 12.83 -3.14
C GLY A 242 2.24 12.73 -4.30
N TYR A 243 2.49 11.52 -4.79
CA TYR A 243 3.36 11.31 -5.95
C TYR A 243 2.77 11.90 -7.24
N LEU A 244 1.46 11.86 -7.42
CA LEU A 244 0.79 12.55 -8.53
C LEU A 244 1.12 14.04 -8.53
N ILE A 245 0.92 14.73 -7.40
CA ILE A 245 1.25 16.16 -7.27
C ILE A 245 2.73 16.40 -7.54
N GLN A 246 3.59 15.54 -7.00
CA GLN A 246 5.04 15.64 -7.18
C GLN A 246 5.45 15.56 -8.66
N TRP A 247 4.95 14.58 -9.41
CA TRP A 247 5.31 14.40 -10.82
C TRP A 247 4.83 15.57 -11.69
N PHE A 248 3.61 16.04 -11.50
CA PHE A 248 3.13 17.22 -12.21
C PHE A 248 3.88 18.50 -11.81
N SER A 249 4.30 18.61 -10.55
CA SER A 249 5.15 19.72 -10.08
C SER A 249 6.53 19.70 -10.75
N PHE A 250 7.17 18.54 -10.89
CA PHE A 250 8.43 18.41 -11.64
C PHE A 250 8.28 18.79 -13.11
N ALA A 251 7.18 18.36 -13.76
CA ALA A 251 6.88 18.77 -15.12
C ALA A 251 6.71 20.29 -15.24
N ALA A 252 5.98 20.92 -14.31
CA ALA A 252 5.77 22.37 -14.29
C ALA A 252 7.07 23.14 -14.05
N VAL A 253 7.86 22.77 -13.05
CA VAL A 253 9.16 23.40 -12.75
C VAL A 253 10.12 23.23 -13.92
N GLY A 254 10.18 22.04 -14.53
CA GLY A 254 10.98 21.78 -15.73
C GLY A 254 10.57 22.65 -16.91
N ALA A 255 9.27 22.75 -17.19
CA ALA A 255 8.75 23.58 -18.29
C ALA A 255 9.02 25.08 -18.07
N ILE A 256 8.73 25.59 -16.87
CA ILE A 256 8.96 26.99 -16.51
C ILE A 256 10.46 27.31 -16.54
N GLY A 257 11.28 26.49 -15.90
CA GLY A 257 12.73 26.65 -15.86
C GLY A 257 13.33 26.66 -17.27
N TYR A 258 12.86 25.76 -18.14
CA TYR A 258 13.31 25.71 -19.53
C TYR A 258 12.89 26.95 -20.32
N ALA A 259 11.64 27.41 -20.18
CA ALA A 259 11.16 28.63 -20.82
C ALA A 259 11.93 29.87 -20.36
N LEU A 260 12.25 29.98 -19.06
CA LEU A 260 13.07 31.06 -18.51
C LEU A 260 14.51 31.01 -19.02
N LEU A 261 15.10 29.81 -19.12
CA LEU A 261 16.42 29.62 -19.71
C LEU A 261 16.44 30.12 -21.16
N LEU A 262 15.49 29.69 -22.00
CA LEU A 262 15.36 30.16 -23.38
C LEU A 262 15.18 31.67 -23.46
N ARG A 263 14.37 32.26 -22.57
CA ARG A 263 14.18 33.71 -22.47
C ARG A 263 15.47 34.45 -22.08
N SER A 264 16.25 33.90 -21.16
CA SER A 264 17.51 34.53 -20.72
C SER A 264 18.57 34.52 -21.83
N VAL A 265 18.64 33.42 -22.58
CA VAL A 265 19.61 33.22 -23.66
C VAL A 265 19.27 34.07 -24.89
N THR A 266 17.98 34.27 -25.16
CA THR A 266 17.51 35.10 -26.28
C THR A 266 17.58 36.61 -26.00
N ARG A 267 17.43 37.04 -24.74
CA ARG A 267 17.46 38.46 -24.36
C ARG A 267 18.88 39.06 -24.22
N GLY A 268 19.91 38.22 -24.11
CA GLY A 268 21.28 38.66 -23.85
C GLY A 268 21.44 39.16 -22.40
N ALA A 269 22.51 38.75 -21.71
CA ALA A 269 22.77 39.21 -20.34
C ALA A 269 23.02 40.74 -20.33
N PRO A 270 22.38 41.53 -19.44
CA PRO A 270 22.69 42.95 -19.32
C PRO A 270 24.15 43.11 -18.89
N VAL A 271 24.93 43.85 -19.69
CA VAL A 271 26.31 44.20 -19.37
C VAL A 271 26.31 45.01 -18.07
N ARG A 272 26.78 44.40 -16.97
CA ARG A 272 27.12 45.16 -15.76
C ARG A 272 28.29 46.08 -16.12
N ARG A 273 28.01 47.35 -16.45
CA ARG A 273 29.03 48.36 -16.70
C ARG A 273 29.92 48.44 -15.46
N GLN A 274 31.18 48.02 -15.58
CA GLN A 274 32.19 48.37 -14.57
C GLN A 274 32.33 49.90 -14.55
N PRO A 275 32.36 50.55 -13.37
CA PRO A 275 32.67 51.96 -13.29
C PRO A 275 34.06 52.18 -13.87
N SER A 276 34.16 53.02 -14.90
CA SER A 276 35.45 53.36 -15.52
C SER A 276 36.38 53.96 -14.45
N ALA A 277 37.55 53.37 -14.29
CA ALA A 277 38.59 53.88 -13.41
C ALA A 277 38.96 55.32 -13.84
N ARG A 278 38.89 56.28 -12.90
CA ARG A 278 39.31 57.67 -13.13
C ARG A 278 40.81 57.70 -13.52
N PRO A 279 41.20 58.47 -14.55
CA PRO A 279 42.61 58.61 -14.90
C PRO A 279 43.35 59.39 -13.81
N ARG A 280 44.52 58.89 -13.39
CA ARG A 280 45.41 59.56 -12.44
C ARG A 280 46.03 60.81 -13.09
N PRO A 281 46.12 61.95 -12.37
CA PRO A 281 46.75 63.16 -12.91
C PRO A 281 48.27 62.96 -13.00
N GLY A 282 48.84 63.30 -14.15
CA GLY A 282 50.28 63.22 -14.42
C GLY A 282 51.10 64.17 -13.53
N ARG A 283 52.25 63.67 -13.05
CA ARG A 283 53.28 64.49 -12.40
C ARG A 283 54.10 65.20 -13.47
N ARG A 284 54.42 66.47 -13.18
CA ARG A 284 55.30 67.37 -13.95
C ARG A 284 56.71 66.83 -14.11
#